data_AF-A0A2S6UU02-F1
#
_entry.id   AF-A0A2S6UU02-F1
#
_cell.length_a   1.000
_cell.length_b   1.000
_cell.length_c   1.000
_cell.angle_alpha   90.00
_cell.angle_beta   90.00
_cell.angle_gamma   90.00
#
_symmetry.space_group_name_H-M   'P 1'
#
loop_
_entity.id
_entity.type
_entity.pdbx_description
1 polymer ?
#
loop_
_entity_poly.entity_id
_entity_poly.type
_entity_poly.pdbx_seq_one_letter_code
_entity_poly.pdbx_strand_id
1 'polypeptide(L)'
;MERCILLRRKDIGEFMIKIFKNFFILLFLILFYNSVESQSLMDDELTLTIKEGTQARVKGDYRKALKILKPLAVKGNSEAQYQMGEMLRKGQGLPQNHKYALSYFVKSAKQKNVNAEYRLGSMYNEGWGVKYNQTKALYWWKKAAFHGHTDAQMQLSIAYFKGRGVERSFINSYAWSVLTTSQKIDGAKENKRMLEGLMTKNEIESAKKIARKLWKQAVEPYQQGSTVRRHQYKD
;
A
#
# COMPACT_ATOMS: atom_id res chain seq x y z
N MET A 1 -69.42 -10.77 25.31
CA MET A 1 -69.06 -10.52 23.89
C MET A 1 -67.92 -9.50 23.76
N GLU A 2 -67.90 -8.42 24.55
CA GLU A 2 -66.89 -7.34 24.45
C GLU A 2 -65.44 -7.76 24.77
N ARG A 3 -65.21 -8.66 25.75
CA ARG A 3 -63.85 -9.16 26.07
C ARG A 3 -63.17 -9.92 24.91
N CYS A 4 -63.93 -10.64 24.09
CA CYS A 4 -63.38 -11.34 22.92
C CYS A 4 -62.98 -10.40 21.78
N ILE A 5 -63.64 -9.25 21.64
CA ILE A 5 -63.36 -8.25 20.59
C ILE A 5 -62.11 -7.44 20.94
N LEU A 6 -61.90 -7.13 22.22
CA LEU A 6 -60.71 -6.42 22.72
C LEU A 6 -59.42 -7.24 22.60
N LEU A 7 -59.45 -8.54 22.93
CA LEU A 7 -58.31 -9.45 22.74
C LEU A 7 -57.89 -9.53 21.28
N ARG A 8 -58.87 -9.71 20.38
CA ARG A 8 -58.63 -9.79 18.92
C ARG A 8 -58.04 -8.49 18.34
N ARG A 9 -58.39 -7.31 18.88
CA ARG A 9 -57.80 -6.02 18.46
C ARG A 9 -56.34 -5.84 18.91
N LYS A 10 -55.98 -6.34 20.10
CA LYS A 10 -54.60 -6.26 20.60
C LYS A 10 -53.66 -7.15 19.79
N ASP A 11 -54.11 -8.37 19.48
CA ASP A 11 -53.35 -9.32 18.65
C ASP A 11 -53.14 -8.82 17.21
N ILE A 12 -54.15 -8.17 16.62
CA ILE A 12 -54.04 -7.52 15.31
C ILE A 12 -53.06 -6.33 15.37
N GLY A 13 -53.09 -5.53 16.44
CA GLY A 13 -52.16 -4.40 16.62
C GLY A 13 -50.70 -4.86 16.68
N GLU A 14 -50.41 -5.89 17.48
CA GLU A 14 -49.06 -6.47 17.57
C GLU A 14 -48.61 -7.10 16.24
N PHE A 15 -49.52 -7.79 15.53
CA PHE A 15 -49.26 -8.36 14.22
C PHE A 15 -48.93 -7.28 13.17
N MET A 16 -49.70 -6.20 13.13
CA MET A 16 -49.47 -5.08 12.21
C MET A 16 -48.15 -4.36 12.53
N ILE A 17 -47.82 -4.14 13.81
CA ILE A 17 -46.52 -3.57 14.21
C ILE A 17 -45.37 -4.48 13.76
N LYS A 18 -45.52 -5.80 13.84
CA LYS A 18 -44.52 -6.76 13.37
C LYS A 18 -44.35 -6.70 11.85
N ILE A 19 -45.44 -6.58 11.08
CA ILE A 19 -45.38 -6.40 9.63
C ILE A 19 -44.70 -5.07 9.26
N PHE A 20 -45.08 -3.96 9.91
CA PHE A 20 -44.46 -2.66 9.64
C PHE A 20 -42.97 -2.62 10.00
N LYS A 21 -42.57 -3.23 11.12
CA LYS A 21 -41.16 -3.38 11.48
C LYS A 21 -40.41 -4.23 10.44
N ASN A 22 -40.98 -5.36 10.02
CA ASN A 22 -40.37 -6.21 9.00
C ASN A 22 -40.24 -5.50 7.64
N PHE A 23 -41.25 -4.70 7.26
CA PHE A 23 -41.22 -3.90 6.04
C PHE A 23 -40.15 -2.80 6.10
N PHE A 24 -40.03 -2.11 7.24
CA PHE A 24 -39.01 -1.07 7.42
C PHE A 24 -37.59 -1.65 7.45
N ILE A 25 -37.40 -2.83 8.04
CA ILE A 25 -36.14 -3.58 8.01
C ILE A 25 -35.79 -3.97 6.57
N LEU A 26 -36.75 -4.50 5.80
CA LEU A 26 -36.54 -4.87 4.41
C LEU A 26 -36.17 -3.67 3.53
N LEU A 27 -36.89 -2.55 3.68
CA LEU A 27 -36.59 -1.31 2.96
C LEU A 27 -35.20 -0.76 3.32
N PHE A 28 -34.83 -0.79 4.59
CA PHE A 28 -33.49 -0.40 5.04
C PHE A 28 -32.40 -1.29 4.44
N LEU A 29 -32.61 -2.62 4.42
CA LEU A 29 -31.67 -3.57 3.80
C LEU A 29 -31.52 -3.32 2.29
N ILE A 30 -32.61 -3.02 1.58
CA ILE A 30 -32.57 -2.68 0.14
C ILE A 30 -31.80 -1.38 -0.09
N LEU A 31 -32.07 -0.32 0.68
CA LEU A 31 -31.37 0.95 0.55
C LEU A 31 -29.88 0.82 0.90
N PHE A 32 -29.56 0.07 1.95
CA PHE A 32 -28.18 -0.21 2.34
C PHE A 32 -27.46 -1.02 1.27
N TYR A 33 -28.08 -2.09 0.75
CA TYR A 33 -27.52 -2.91 -0.33
C TYR A 33 -27.24 -2.08 -1.60
N ASN A 34 -28.23 -1.31 -2.06
CA ASN A 34 -28.08 -0.43 -3.22
C ASN A 34 -27.00 0.65 -3.01
N SER A 35 -26.85 1.17 -1.77
CA SER A 35 -25.80 2.13 -1.43
C SER A 35 -24.41 1.51 -1.44
N VAL A 36 -24.26 0.26 -0.99
CA VAL A 36 -22.98 -0.45 -1.02
C VAL A 36 -22.59 -0.81 -2.47
N GLU A 37 -23.55 -1.29 -3.26
CA GLU A 37 -23.33 -1.65 -4.67
C GLU A 37 -22.96 -0.44 -5.53
N SER A 38 -23.66 0.70 -5.36
CA SER A 38 -23.33 1.94 -6.07
C SER A 38 -21.94 2.49 -5.70
N GLN A 39 -21.55 2.39 -4.44
CA GLN A 39 -20.20 2.76 -4.00
C GLN A 39 -19.13 1.84 -4.61
N SER A 40 -19.38 0.52 -4.66
CA SER A 40 -18.47 -0.45 -5.27
C SER A 40 -18.25 -0.17 -6.75
N LEU A 41 -19.32 0.12 -7.50
CA LEU A 41 -19.24 0.45 -8.93
C LEU A 41 -18.44 1.73 -9.19
N MET A 42 -18.59 2.75 -8.33
CA MET A 42 -17.82 3.99 -8.40
C MET A 42 -16.32 3.77 -8.15
N ASP A 43 -15.96 2.88 -7.21
CA ASP A 43 -14.56 2.56 -6.92
C ASP A 43 -13.88 1.82 -8.08
N ASP A 44 -14.62 0.97 -8.80
CA ASP A 44 -14.14 0.27 -9.99
C ASP A 44 -13.92 1.22 -11.19
N GLU A 45 -14.86 2.13 -11.44
CA GLU A 45 -14.73 3.14 -12.51
C GLU A 45 -13.57 4.10 -12.24
N LEU A 46 -13.41 4.54 -10.99
CA LEU A 46 -12.30 5.39 -10.57
C LEU A 46 -10.96 4.67 -10.78
N THR A 47 -10.89 3.39 -10.42
CA THR A 47 -9.70 2.56 -10.60
C THR A 47 -9.34 2.41 -12.08
N LEU A 48 -10.34 2.16 -12.94
CA LEU A 48 -10.15 2.06 -14.38
C LEU A 48 -9.63 3.38 -14.97
N THR A 49 -10.24 4.50 -14.57
CA THR A 49 -9.85 5.84 -15.01
C THR A 49 -8.39 6.17 -14.66
N ILE A 50 -7.94 5.82 -13.45
CA ILE A 50 -6.54 6.00 -13.03
C ILE A 50 -5.60 5.12 -13.84
N LYS A 51 -5.98 3.87 -14.12
CA LYS A 51 -5.20 2.96 -14.97
C LYS A 51 -5.05 3.52 -16.37
N GLU A 52 -6.11 4.06 -16.96
CA GLU A 52 -6.05 4.72 -18.27
C GLU A 52 -5.11 5.92 -18.29
N GLY A 53 -5.22 6.82 -17.30
CA GLY A 53 -4.32 7.96 -17.17
C GLY A 53 -2.85 7.53 -16.99
N THR A 54 -2.62 6.48 -16.20
CA THR A 54 -1.29 5.90 -15.98
C THR A 54 -0.74 5.27 -17.25
N GLN A 55 -1.56 4.52 -17.99
CA GLN A 55 -1.18 3.94 -19.27
C GLN A 55 -0.86 5.00 -20.32
N ALA A 56 -1.66 6.08 -20.39
CA ALA A 56 -1.37 7.22 -21.26
C ALA A 56 0.02 7.81 -20.94
N ARG A 57 0.35 7.99 -19.65
CA ARG A 57 1.69 8.44 -19.23
C ARG A 57 2.78 7.48 -19.67
N VAL A 58 2.59 6.17 -19.50
CA VAL A 58 3.57 5.14 -19.90
C VAL A 58 3.78 5.12 -21.42
N LYS A 59 2.72 5.36 -22.20
CA LYS A 59 2.78 5.47 -23.67
C LYS A 59 3.34 6.81 -24.17
N GLY A 60 3.62 7.77 -23.27
CA GLY A 60 4.12 9.09 -23.63
C GLY A 60 3.04 10.11 -24.01
N ASP A 61 1.76 9.75 -23.96
CA ASP A 61 0.64 10.70 -24.14
C ASP A 61 0.41 11.48 -22.84
N TYR A 62 1.35 12.39 -22.56
CA TYR A 62 1.34 13.16 -21.33
C TYR A 62 0.16 14.14 -21.26
N ARG A 63 -0.36 14.61 -22.41
CA ARG A 63 -1.53 15.49 -22.45
C ARG A 63 -2.77 14.76 -21.96
N LYS A 64 -3.03 13.55 -22.46
CA LYS A 64 -4.13 12.71 -21.97
C LYS A 64 -3.93 12.32 -20.52
N ALA A 65 -2.71 11.92 -20.14
CA ALA A 65 -2.39 11.59 -18.76
C ALA A 65 -2.69 12.74 -17.80
N LEU A 66 -2.27 13.97 -18.11
CA LEU A 66 -2.55 15.15 -17.29
C LEU A 66 -4.05 15.48 -17.23
N LYS A 67 -4.76 15.37 -18.35
CA LYS A 67 -6.21 15.59 -18.40
C LYS A 67 -6.96 14.68 -17.41
N ILE A 68 -6.51 13.44 -17.28
CA ILE A 68 -7.12 12.43 -16.42
C ILE A 68 -6.61 12.52 -14.97
N LEU A 69 -5.29 12.51 -14.77
CA LEU A 69 -4.67 12.34 -13.45
C LEU A 69 -4.73 13.62 -12.60
N LYS A 70 -4.61 14.80 -13.21
CA LYS A 70 -4.61 16.08 -12.47
C LYS A 70 -5.87 16.29 -11.63
N PRO A 71 -7.10 16.19 -12.16
CA PRO A 71 -8.31 16.39 -11.36
C PRO A 71 -8.45 15.34 -10.24
N LEU A 72 -8.06 14.08 -10.50
CA LEU A 72 -8.10 13.02 -9.50
C LEU A 72 -7.10 13.26 -8.35
N ALA A 73 -5.91 13.74 -8.69
CA ALA A 73 -4.90 14.08 -7.68
C ALA A 73 -5.34 15.26 -6.81
N VAL A 74 -6.05 16.24 -7.39
CA VAL A 74 -6.69 17.37 -6.68
C VAL A 74 -7.79 16.88 -5.75
N LYS A 75 -8.61 15.91 -6.18
CA LYS A 75 -9.62 15.23 -5.36
C LYS A 75 -9.04 14.33 -4.26
N GLY A 76 -7.72 14.23 -4.16
CA GLY A 76 -7.06 13.53 -3.07
C GLY A 76 -6.63 12.10 -3.41
N ASN A 77 -6.93 11.56 -4.59
CA ASN A 77 -6.62 10.17 -4.89
C ASN A 77 -5.11 9.88 -4.82
N SER A 78 -4.73 8.91 -3.99
CA SER A 78 -3.33 8.63 -3.65
C SER A 78 -2.51 8.17 -4.86
N GLU A 79 -3.06 7.34 -5.75
CA GLU A 79 -2.36 6.85 -6.93
C GLU A 79 -2.20 7.96 -7.97
N ALA A 80 -3.23 8.75 -8.23
CA ALA A 80 -3.12 9.92 -9.10
C ALA A 80 -2.10 10.93 -8.57
N GLN A 81 -2.04 11.17 -7.25
CA GLN A 81 -1.01 11.99 -6.64
C GLN A 81 0.39 11.42 -6.85
N TYR A 82 0.57 10.11 -6.69
CA TYR A 82 1.85 9.43 -6.98
C TYR A 82 2.27 9.63 -8.44
N GLN A 83 1.35 9.42 -9.39
CA GLN A 83 1.62 9.59 -10.82
C GLN A 83 1.97 11.04 -11.16
N MET A 84 1.26 12.03 -10.59
CA MET A 84 1.60 13.45 -10.73
C MET A 84 3.00 13.77 -10.19
N GLY A 85 3.36 13.16 -9.05
CA GLY A 85 4.71 13.26 -8.49
C GLY A 85 5.77 12.72 -9.44
N GLU A 86 5.55 11.54 -10.05
CA GLU A 86 6.47 10.97 -11.03
C GLU A 86 6.60 11.84 -12.29
N MET A 87 5.49 12.42 -12.77
CA MET A 87 5.52 13.31 -13.93
C MET A 87 6.38 14.55 -13.68
N LEU A 88 6.19 15.21 -12.54
CA LEU A 88 7.02 16.35 -12.12
C LEU A 88 8.47 15.96 -11.88
N ARG A 89 8.74 14.78 -11.30
CA ARG A 89 10.11 14.31 -11.04
C ARG A 89 10.88 14.03 -12.32
N LYS A 90 10.22 13.51 -13.35
CA LYS A 90 10.83 13.12 -14.63
C LYS A 90 10.71 14.20 -15.73
N GLY A 91 9.91 15.24 -15.51
CA GLY A 91 9.61 16.23 -16.56
C GLY A 91 8.67 15.71 -17.64
N GLN A 92 7.76 14.79 -17.31
CA GLN A 92 6.85 14.15 -18.28
C GLN A 92 5.60 15.02 -18.50
N GLY A 93 5.58 15.78 -19.60
CA GLY A 93 4.48 16.71 -19.94
C GLY A 93 4.35 17.93 -19.01
N LEU A 94 5.23 18.05 -18.03
CA LEU A 94 5.37 19.17 -17.10
C LEU A 94 6.85 19.51 -16.98
N PRO A 95 7.23 20.76 -16.71
CA PRO A 95 8.60 21.09 -16.34
C PRO A 95 9.06 20.27 -15.13
N GLN A 96 10.29 19.77 -15.17
CA GLN A 96 10.83 19.00 -14.05
C GLN A 96 10.87 19.87 -12.79
N ASN A 97 10.30 19.35 -11.69
CA ASN A 97 10.29 20.04 -10.41
C ASN A 97 10.25 19.05 -9.25
N HIS A 98 11.42 18.80 -8.65
CA HIS A 98 11.55 17.87 -7.53
C HIS A 98 10.85 18.35 -6.25
N LYS A 99 10.78 19.67 -5.98
CA LYS A 99 10.10 20.19 -4.79
C LYS A 99 8.58 19.92 -4.85
N TYR A 100 7.97 20.14 -6.01
CA TYR A 100 6.56 19.81 -6.19
C TYR A 100 6.30 18.31 -6.27
N ALA A 101 7.19 17.53 -6.90
CA ALA A 101 7.10 16.07 -6.85
C ALA A 101 7.09 15.55 -5.41
N LEU A 102 7.98 16.07 -4.55
CA LEU A 102 8.03 15.72 -3.12
C LEU A 102 6.69 15.98 -2.44
N SER A 103 6.05 17.13 -2.70
CA SER A 103 4.76 17.48 -2.10
C SER A 103 3.64 16.48 -2.47
N TYR A 104 3.63 16.00 -3.72
CA TYR A 104 2.69 15.00 -4.19
C TYR A 104 2.96 13.63 -3.56
N PHE A 105 4.22 13.21 -3.49
CA PHE A 105 4.59 11.96 -2.82
C PHE A 105 4.25 11.98 -1.33
N VAL A 106 4.43 13.11 -0.62
CA VAL A 106 4.01 13.24 0.78
C VAL A 106 2.50 13.04 0.93
N LYS A 107 1.68 13.66 0.07
CA LYS A 107 0.21 13.50 0.11
C LYS A 107 -0.21 12.06 -0.16
N SER A 108 0.42 11.41 -1.13
CA SER A 108 0.16 10.03 -1.51
C SER A 108 0.61 9.03 -0.42
N ALA A 109 1.80 9.21 0.14
CA ALA A 109 2.34 8.36 1.20
C ALA A 109 1.55 8.46 2.52
N LYS A 110 0.97 9.63 2.84
CA LYS A 110 0.06 9.77 4.00
C LYS A 110 -1.17 8.86 3.90
N GLN A 111 -1.55 8.47 2.68
CA GLN A 111 -2.62 7.52 2.38
C GLN A 111 -2.10 6.09 2.18
N LYS A 112 -0.88 5.80 2.66
CA LYS A 112 -0.21 4.48 2.57
C LYS A 112 0.04 4.00 1.13
N ASN A 113 0.17 4.92 0.16
CA ASN A 113 0.64 4.53 -1.16
C ASN A 113 2.10 4.08 -1.07
N VAL A 114 2.32 2.78 -1.24
CA VAL A 114 3.59 2.10 -1.02
C VAL A 114 4.69 2.59 -1.98
N ASN A 115 4.33 2.90 -3.23
CA ASN A 115 5.27 3.46 -4.21
C ASN A 115 5.71 4.88 -3.83
N ALA A 116 4.78 5.70 -3.32
CA ALA A 116 5.10 7.04 -2.84
C ALA A 116 5.99 7.02 -1.59
N GLU A 117 5.75 6.09 -0.65
CA GLU A 117 6.63 5.87 0.49
C GLU A 117 8.06 5.53 0.04
N TYR A 118 8.21 4.60 -0.90
CA TYR A 118 9.53 4.26 -1.46
C TYR A 118 10.19 5.47 -2.12
N ARG A 119 9.44 6.24 -2.93
CA ARG A 119 9.95 7.44 -3.60
C ARG A 119 10.39 8.52 -2.63
N LEU A 120 9.67 8.73 -1.52
CA LEU A 120 10.13 9.65 -0.47
C LEU A 120 11.48 9.21 0.09
N GLY A 121 11.64 7.91 0.35
CA GLY A 121 12.93 7.35 0.77
C GLY A 121 14.06 7.69 -0.21
N SER A 122 13.84 7.46 -1.50
CA SER A 122 14.80 7.80 -2.55
C SER A 122 15.09 9.30 -2.62
N MET A 123 14.09 10.17 -2.50
CA MET A 123 14.31 11.62 -2.57
C MET A 123 15.15 12.15 -1.41
N TYR A 124 14.96 11.61 -0.20
CA TYR A 124 15.83 11.93 0.94
C TYR A 124 17.24 11.35 0.80
N ASN A 125 17.39 10.17 0.18
CA ASN A 125 18.68 9.56 -0.11
C ASN A 125 19.49 10.32 -1.16
N GLU A 126 18.83 10.88 -2.17
CA GLU A 126 19.49 11.61 -3.26
C GLU A 126 19.54 13.13 -3.04
N GLY A 127 18.79 13.65 -2.07
CA GLY A 127 18.64 15.09 -1.86
C GLY A 127 17.85 15.80 -2.97
N TRP A 128 16.95 15.10 -3.66
CA TRP A 128 16.16 15.68 -4.74
C TRP A 128 14.98 16.47 -4.20
N GLY A 129 14.99 17.79 -4.40
CA GLY A 129 13.93 18.68 -3.94
C GLY A 129 13.82 18.81 -2.42
N VAL A 130 14.74 18.19 -1.67
CA VAL A 130 14.82 18.20 -0.21
C VAL A 130 16.28 18.04 0.22
N LYS A 131 16.65 18.54 1.40
CA LYS A 131 18.00 18.29 1.93
C LYS A 131 18.23 16.79 2.12
N TYR A 132 19.37 16.30 1.63
CA TYR A 132 19.84 14.94 1.86
C TYR A 132 19.73 14.55 3.34
N ASN A 133 19.13 13.38 3.60
CA ASN A 133 18.92 12.87 4.96
C ASN A 133 18.72 11.34 4.96
N GLN A 134 19.77 10.59 5.30
CA GLN A 134 19.73 9.13 5.34
C GLN A 134 18.75 8.56 6.37
N THR A 135 18.64 9.17 7.54
CA THR A 135 17.72 8.71 8.58
C THR A 135 16.26 8.80 8.12
N LYS A 136 15.90 9.89 7.42
CA LYS A 136 14.56 10.02 6.80
C LYS A 136 14.39 9.08 5.60
N ALA A 137 15.43 8.84 4.82
CA ALA A 137 15.39 7.86 3.74
C ALA A 137 15.04 6.47 4.28
N LEU A 138 15.76 6.03 5.31
CA LEU A 138 15.52 4.77 6.01
C LEU A 138 14.13 4.69 6.62
N TYR A 139 13.63 5.77 7.23
CA TYR A 139 12.27 5.80 7.77
C TYR A 139 11.22 5.46 6.71
N TRP A 140 11.30 6.12 5.54
CA TRP A 140 10.35 5.92 4.46
C TRP A 140 10.51 4.57 3.76
N TRP A 141 11.76 4.11 3.55
CA TRP A 141 12.00 2.77 3.03
C TRP A 141 11.54 1.68 4.00
N LYS A 142 11.70 1.85 5.32
CA LYS A 142 11.13 0.93 6.31
C LYS A 142 9.62 0.82 6.14
N LYS A 143 8.90 1.93 6.03
CA LYS A 143 7.44 1.92 5.78
C LYS A 143 7.06 1.16 4.52
N ALA A 144 7.68 1.52 3.39
CA ALA A 144 7.40 0.86 2.12
C ALA A 144 7.73 -0.64 2.18
N ALA A 145 8.85 -1.02 2.79
CA ALA A 145 9.26 -2.41 2.97
C ALA A 145 8.29 -3.20 3.89
N PHE A 146 7.78 -2.53 4.94
CA PHE A 146 6.72 -3.05 5.81
C PHE A 146 5.38 -3.21 5.08
N HIS A 147 5.21 -2.62 3.91
CA HIS A 147 4.05 -2.81 3.04
C HIS A 147 4.38 -3.69 1.82
N GLY A 148 5.48 -4.45 1.89
CA GLY A 148 5.88 -5.40 0.86
C GLY A 148 6.68 -4.82 -0.30
N HIS A 149 7.04 -3.52 -0.30
CA HIS A 149 7.83 -2.95 -1.39
C HIS A 149 9.22 -3.57 -1.45
N THR A 150 9.47 -4.29 -2.54
CA THR A 150 10.69 -5.04 -2.76
C THR A 150 11.94 -4.18 -2.85
N ASP A 151 11.91 -3.11 -3.66
CA ASP A 151 13.07 -2.23 -3.77
C ASP A 151 13.40 -1.57 -2.44
N ALA A 152 12.39 -1.22 -1.63
CA ALA A 152 12.62 -0.68 -0.30
C ALA A 152 13.29 -1.71 0.63
N GLN A 153 12.86 -2.98 0.60
CA GLN A 153 13.50 -4.07 1.34
C GLN A 153 14.98 -4.22 0.92
N MET A 154 15.25 -4.12 -0.37
CA MET A 154 16.62 -4.14 -0.91
C MET A 154 17.46 -2.95 -0.41
N GLN A 155 16.90 -1.73 -0.45
CA GLN A 155 17.60 -0.54 0.05
C GLN A 155 17.90 -0.65 1.55
N LEU A 156 17.01 -1.23 2.34
CA LEU A 156 17.28 -1.48 3.76
C LEU A 156 18.40 -2.50 3.96
N SER A 157 18.40 -3.59 3.19
CA SER A 157 19.48 -4.58 3.24
C SER A 157 20.84 -3.92 2.95
N ILE A 158 20.93 -3.15 1.87
CA ILE A 158 22.14 -2.41 1.49
C ILE A 158 22.54 -1.39 2.57
N ALA A 159 21.57 -0.67 3.16
CA ALA A 159 21.86 0.32 4.19
C ALA A 159 22.43 -0.31 5.47
N TYR A 160 21.89 -1.44 5.91
CA TYR A 160 22.44 -2.21 7.03
C TYR A 160 23.80 -2.83 6.71
N PHE A 161 24.02 -3.29 5.47
CA PHE A 161 25.32 -3.79 5.04
C PHE A 161 26.41 -2.71 5.07
N LYS A 162 26.06 -1.49 4.62
CA LYS A 162 27.01 -0.37 4.50
C LYS A 162 27.07 0.55 5.72
N GLY A 163 26.15 0.41 6.68
CA GLY A 163 26.01 1.34 7.80
C GLY A 163 25.53 2.74 7.39
N ARG A 164 24.69 2.85 6.35
CA ARG A 164 24.23 4.15 5.81
C ARG A 164 23.02 4.65 6.58
N GLY A 165 23.22 5.64 7.46
CA GLY A 165 22.16 6.22 8.29
C GLY A 165 21.63 5.30 9.40
N VAL A 166 22.24 4.12 9.55
CA VAL A 166 21.95 3.11 10.57
C VAL A 166 23.25 2.41 10.93
N GLU A 167 23.35 1.89 12.14
CA GLU A 167 24.46 1.03 12.54
C GLU A 167 24.58 -0.17 11.61
N ARG A 168 25.82 -0.48 11.20
CA ARG A 168 26.09 -1.61 10.31
C ARG A 168 25.72 -2.92 10.99
N SER A 169 24.97 -3.77 10.29
CA SER A 169 24.52 -5.05 10.83
C SER A 169 24.30 -6.08 9.73
N PHE A 170 25.17 -7.09 9.65
CA PHE A 170 25.01 -8.18 8.67
C PHE A 170 23.79 -9.04 8.96
N ILE A 171 23.43 -9.22 10.24
CA ILE A 171 22.20 -9.92 10.64
C ILE A 171 20.95 -9.23 10.09
N ASN A 172 20.80 -7.90 10.30
CA ASN A 172 19.66 -7.17 9.77
C ASN A 172 19.69 -7.07 8.24
N SER A 173 20.89 -6.89 7.66
CA SER A 173 21.07 -6.92 6.20
C SER A 173 20.56 -8.23 5.61
N TYR A 174 20.96 -9.37 6.18
CA TYR A 174 20.55 -10.70 5.75
C TYR A 174 19.04 -10.89 5.91
N ALA A 175 18.49 -10.45 7.05
CA ALA A 175 17.05 -10.57 7.30
C ALA A 175 16.21 -9.88 6.22
N TRP A 176 16.57 -8.65 5.83
CA TRP A 176 15.89 -7.93 4.73
C TRP A 176 16.19 -8.55 3.35
N SER A 177 17.40 -9.06 3.11
CA SER A 177 17.76 -9.73 1.85
C SER A 177 16.92 -10.98 1.62
N VAL A 178 16.68 -11.77 2.67
CA VAL A 178 15.84 -12.98 2.61
C VAL A 178 14.42 -12.65 2.18
N LEU A 179 13.80 -11.60 2.73
CA LEU A 179 12.46 -11.14 2.33
C LEU A 179 12.39 -10.73 0.86
N THR A 180 13.48 -10.18 0.34
CA THR A 180 13.56 -9.74 -1.05
C THR A 180 13.72 -10.95 -2.01
N THR A 181 14.42 -12.01 -1.59
CA THR A 181 14.63 -13.22 -2.42
C THR A 181 13.38 -14.07 -2.65
N SER A 182 12.43 -14.12 -1.71
CA SER A 182 11.15 -14.81 -1.93
C SER A 182 10.32 -14.17 -3.05
N GLN A 183 10.60 -12.91 -3.35
CA GLN A 183 9.96 -12.14 -4.42
C GLN A 183 10.75 -12.19 -5.75
N LYS A 184 11.73 -13.10 -5.86
CA LYS A 184 12.50 -13.41 -7.09
C LYS A 184 13.32 -12.25 -7.69
N ILE A 185 13.93 -11.40 -6.86
CA ILE A 185 14.84 -10.35 -7.34
C ILE A 185 16.28 -10.86 -7.39
N ASP A 186 16.91 -10.81 -8.56
CA ASP A 186 18.23 -11.41 -8.79
C ASP A 186 19.35 -10.73 -7.99
N GLY A 187 19.34 -9.40 -7.88
CA GLY A 187 20.31 -8.67 -7.05
C GLY A 187 20.26 -9.08 -5.57
N ALA A 188 19.08 -9.47 -5.06
CA ALA A 188 18.93 -9.86 -3.66
C ALA A 188 19.52 -11.24 -3.35
N LYS A 189 19.60 -12.11 -4.36
CA LYS A 189 20.26 -13.42 -4.24
C LYS A 189 21.76 -13.24 -4.07
N GLU A 190 22.35 -12.33 -4.84
CA GLU A 190 23.78 -12.06 -4.77
C GLU A 190 24.18 -11.44 -3.43
N ASN A 191 23.44 -10.42 -2.99
CA ASN A 191 23.66 -9.81 -1.68
C ASN A 191 23.50 -10.83 -0.54
N LYS A 192 22.53 -11.75 -0.63
CA LYS A 192 22.37 -12.85 0.31
C LYS A 192 23.59 -13.77 0.31
N ARG A 193 24.06 -14.24 -0.85
CA ARG A 193 25.23 -15.14 -0.96
C ARG A 193 26.49 -14.51 -0.38
N MET A 194 26.73 -13.24 -0.68
CA MET A 194 27.85 -12.49 -0.11
C MET A 194 27.79 -12.47 1.42
N LEU A 195 26.61 -12.21 1.99
CA LEU A 195 26.40 -12.21 3.44
C LEU A 195 26.60 -13.60 4.08
N GLU A 196 26.25 -14.69 3.39
CA GLU A 196 26.49 -16.06 3.88
C GLU A 196 27.98 -16.38 4.02
N GLY A 197 28.84 -15.77 3.21
CA GLY A 197 30.30 -15.86 3.36
C GLY A 197 30.88 -15.00 4.49
N LEU A 198 30.12 -14.02 5.00
CA LEU A 198 30.57 -13.06 6.02
C LEU A 198 30.02 -13.36 7.42
N MET A 199 29.16 -14.37 7.55
CA MET A 199 28.40 -14.64 8.78
C MET A 199 28.57 -16.10 9.21
N THR A 200 28.57 -16.32 10.52
CA THR A 200 28.52 -17.67 11.10
C THR A 200 27.14 -18.30 10.88
N LYS A 201 27.07 -19.64 10.97
CA LYS A 201 25.79 -20.37 10.92
C LYS A 201 24.79 -19.86 11.97
N ASN A 202 25.26 -19.55 13.18
CA ASN A 202 24.41 -19.05 14.27
C ASN A 202 23.84 -17.65 13.98
N GLU A 203 24.64 -16.77 13.37
CA GLU A 203 24.18 -15.44 12.95
C GLU A 203 23.18 -15.54 11.80
N ILE A 204 23.39 -16.44 10.84
CA ILE A 204 22.45 -16.71 9.76
C ILE A 204 21.10 -17.20 10.33
N GLU A 205 21.11 -18.15 11.26
CA GLU A 205 19.89 -18.64 11.90
C GLU A 205 19.17 -17.54 12.69
N SER A 206 19.92 -16.68 13.38
CA SER A 206 19.38 -15.51 14.07
C SER A 206 18.74 -14.53 13.07
N ALA A 207 19.40 -14.27 11.95
CA ALA A 207 18.87 -13.42 10.89
C ALA A 207 17.60 -14.01 10.24
N LYS A 208 17.53 -15.33 10.02
CA LYS A 208 16.31 -16.01 9.54
C LYS A 208 15.16 -15.89 10.54
N LYS A 209 15.41 -15.95 11.85
CA LYS A 209 14.38 -15.69 12.87
C LYS A 209 13.83 -14.28 12.77
N ILE A 210 14.71 -13.28 12.60
CA ILE A 210 14.30 -11.88 12.39
C ILE A 210 13.50 -11.75 11.08
N ALA A 211 13.97 -12.35 9.98
CA ALA A 211 13.26 -12.33 8.69
C ALA A 211 11.84 -12.90 8.83
N ARG A 212 11.66 -14.02 9.53
CA ARG A 212 10.34 -14.60 9.80
C ARG A 212 9.44 -13.65 10.59
N LYS A 213 9.96 -12.99 11.62
CA LYS A 213 9.22 -11.98 12.39
C LYS A 213 8.81 -10.80 11.49
N LEU A 214 9.75 -10.27 10.71
CA LEU A 214 9.49 -9.19 9.77
C LEU A 214 8.44 -9.62 8.72
N TRP A 215 8.53 -10.82 8.15
CA TRP A 215 7.55 -11.33 7.18
C TRP A 215 6.12 -11.34 7.75
N LYS A 216 5.93 -11.86 8.96
CA LYS A 216 4.63 -11.89 9.65
C LYS A 216 4.07 -10.49 9.90
N GLN A 217 4.94 -9.53 10.24
CA GLN A 217 4.51 -8.16 10.55
C GLN A 217 4.31 -7.30 9.29
N ALA A 218 5.11 -7.53 8.26
CA ALA A 218 5.22 -6.68 7.08
C ALA A 218 4.47 -7.22 5.86
N VAL A 219 4.63 -8.51 5.56
CA VAL A 219 4.32 -9.05 4.24
C VAL A 219 3.02 -9.85 4.27
N GLU A 220 2.81 -10.63 5.32
CA GLU A 220 1.64 -11.51 5.45
C GLU A 220 0.29 -10.77 5.32
N PRO A 221 0.06 -9.61 5.98
CA PRO A 221 -1.22 -8.88 5.86
C PRO A 221 -1.48 -8.34 4.45
N TYR A 222 -0.43 -7.98 3.72
CA TYR A 222 -0.54 -7.42 2.37
C TYR A 222 -0.69 -8.50 1.29
N GLN A 223 -0.14 -9.70 1.51
CA GLN A 223 -0.29 -10.82 0.57
C GLN A 223 -1.61 -11.58 0.73
N GLN A 224 -2.35 -11.46 1.83
CA GLN A 224 -3.67 -12.10 1.94
C GLN A 224 -4.73 -11.48 1.00
N GLY A 225 -4.50 -10.27 0.46
CA GLY A 225 -5.30 -9.67 -0.61
C GLY A 225 -4.84 -10.00 -2.04
N SER A 226 -3.71 -10.70 -2.21
CA SER A 226 -3.13 -11.06 -3.53
C SER A 226 -2.56 -12.48 -3.49
N THR A 227 -3.17 -13.42 -4.21
CA THR A 227 -2.89 -14.87 -4.22
C THR A 227 -1.42 -15.30 -4.48
N VAL A 228 -0.50 -15.06 -3.54
CA VAL A 228 0.91 -15.52 -3.61
C VAL A 228 1.33 -16.27 -2.34
N ARG A 229 2.06 -17.37 -2.55
CA ARG A 229 2.14 -18.60 -1.74
C ARG A 229 2.81 -18.47 -0.36
N ARG A 230 2.17 -19.10 0.65
CA ARG A 230 2.57 -19.29 2.07
C ARG A 230 3.79 -20.21 2.35
N HIS A 231 4.45 -20.78 1.35
CA HIS A 231 5.22 -22.02 1.54
C HIS A 231 6.72 -21.88 1.85
N GLN A 232 7.29 -20.67 1.98
CA GLN A 232 8.75 -20.52 2.14
C GLN A 232 9.24 -20.19 3.55
N TYR A 233 8.34 -19.91 4.51
CA TYR A 233 8.72 -19.45 5.85
C TYR A 233 8.00 -20.18 6.99
N LYS A 234 7.37 -21.32 6.67
CA LYS A 234 6.57 -22.11 7.62
C LYS A 234 7.35 -23.19 8.38
N ASP A 235 8.62 -23.40 8.05
CA ASP A 235 9.46 -24.42 8.70
C ASP A 235 10.50 -23.77 9.64
#